data_AF-A0A564NMQ4-F1
#
_entry.id   AF-A0A564NMQ4-F1
#
_cell.length_a   1.000
_cell.length_b   1.000
_cell.length_c   1.000
_cell.angle_alpha   90.00
_cell.angle_beta   90.00
_cell.angle_gamma   90.00
#
_symmetry.space_group_name_H-M   'P 1'
#
loop_
_entity.id
_entity.type
_entity.pdbx_description
1 polymer ?
#
loop_
_entity_poly.entity_id
_entity_poly.type
_entity_poly.pdbx_seq_one_letter_code
_entity_poly.pdbx_strand_id
1 'polypeptide(L)'
;MMKVYRYAIALSLLSYIPLSLAEVTTVESDSYETVGNIIKEKDSRYHPENVLLVFDIDNTVLTGQLEVGSDIWYQWQTNKLPLKPSPEQKVSCLYEDSIALLYNIGTMTLTEPGLAEQIKSWQEKHSVFALTSRAPDTRYATERELKKNGVNFSVSPLKLLNESDAPLYEGRLKRSYIYGNGIMLSSGQDKGVILDFLLDKTQRKFNSIVFVDDGIANINAMKNMLASDKYKNVDSVLVHYTKVESDLIKKQGAVLTAEQAQRMSNEWTKLSSTLQSIFPDRVQSCSSDKK
;
A
#
# COMPACT_ATOMS: atom_id res chain seq x y z
N MET A 1 20.40 63.93 -46.55
CA MET A 1 19.72 63.61 -45.28
C MET A 1 18.65 62.57 -45.55
N MET A 2 18.90 61.31 -45.21
CA MET A 2 17.92 60.21 -45.34
C MET A 2 17.94 59.45 -44.01
N LYS A 3 16.86 59.57 -43.22
CA LYS A 3 16.68 58.81 -41.97
C LYS A 3 16.06 57.46 -42.33
N VAL A 4 16.84 56.40 -42.21
CA VAL A 4 16.35 55.01 -42.28
C VAL A 4 15.95 54.59 -40.87
N TYR A 5 14.64 54.43 -40.63
CA TYR A 5 14.14 53.86 -39.39
C TYR A 5 14.26 52.33 -39.45
N ARG A 6 15.11 51.76 -38.59
CA ARG A 6 15.20 50.32 -38.37
C ARG A 6 14.14 49.92 -37.36
N TYR A 7 13.05 49.32 -37.82
CA TYR A 7 12.12 48.61 -36.95
C TYR A 7 12.74 47.26 -36.57
N ALA A 8 13.14 47.12 -35.31
CA ALA A 8 13.49 45.83 -34.75
C ALA A 8 12.18 45.08 -34.45
N ILE A 9 11.86 44.07 -35.27
CA ILE A 9 10.79 43.13 -35.00
C ILE A 9 11.32 42.14 -33.97
N ALA A 10 10.88 42.27 -32.72
CA ALA A 10 11.12 41.25 -31.70
C ALA A 10 10.23 40.04 -32.02
N LEU A 11 10.81 38.97 -32.56
CA LEU A 11 10.14 37.67 -32.61
C LEU A 11 10.08 37.11 -31.19
N SER A 12 8.89 37.17 -30.58
CA SER A 12 8.61 36.40 -29.37
C SER A 12 8.55 34.91 -29.75
N LEU A 13 9.62 34.18 -29.44
CA LEU A 13 9.62 32.72 -29.42
C LEU A 13 8.59 32.25 -28.39
N LEU A 14 7.36 31.96 -28.85
CA LEU A 14 6.42 31.15 -28.09
C LEU A 14 7.02 29.75 -28.00
N SER A 15 7.72 29.48 -26.89
CA SER A 15 8.03 28.12 -26.48
C SER A 15 6.71 27.39 -26.26
N TYR A 16 6.33 26.54 -27.23
CA TYR A 16 5.29 25.54 -27.06
C TYR A 16 5.73 24.63 -25.92
N ILE A 17 5.24 24.90 -24.71
CA ILE A 17 5.30 23.92 -23.63
C ILE A 17 4.28 22.86 -24.04
N PRO A 18 4.70 21.62 -24.36
CA PRO A 18 3.72 20.57 -24.58
C PRO A 18 2.90 20.44 -23.31
N LEU A 19 1.60 20.68 -23.39
CA LEU A 19 0.69 20.24 -22.34
C LEU A 19 0.77 18.72 -22.33
N SER A 20 1.61 18.17 -21.45
CA SER A 20 1.53 16.77 -21.08
C SER A 20 0.12 16.54 -20.57
N LEU A 21 -0.66 15.74 -21.28
CA LEU A 21 -1.94 15.26 -20.77
C LEU A 21 -1.67 14.48 -19.48
N ALA A 22 -2.59 14.55 -18.53
CA ALA A 22 -2.56 13.67 -17.38
C ALA A 22 -2.71 12.23 -17.89
N GLU A 23 -1.76 11.38 -17.53
CA GLU A 23 -1.72 9.98 -17.91
C GLU A 23 -1.91 9.11 -16.66
N VAL A 24 -2.54 7.95 -16.82
CA VAL A 24 -2.55 6.92 -15.78
C VAL A 24 -1.71 5.76 -16.30
N THR A 25 -0.46 5.69 -15.86
CA THR A 25 0.49 4.67 -16.29
C THR A 25 0.58 3.57 -15.23
N THR A 26 0.65 2.32 -15.66
CA THR A 26 0.95 1.18 -14.79
C THR A 26 2.35 0.67 -15.09
N VAL A 27 3.17 0.51 -14.07
CA VAL A 27 4.55 0.01 -14.15
C VAL A 27 4.67 -1.19 -13.24
N GLU A 28 5.25 -2.28 -13.73
CA GLU A 28 5.68 -3.39 -12.87
C GLU A 28 7.14 -3.19 -12.49
N SER A 29 7.48 -3.38 -11.22
CA SER A 29 8.86 -3.23 -10.72
C SER A 29 9.09 -4.12 -9.52
N ASP A 30 10.28 -4.74 -9.44
CA ASP A 30 10.76 -5.44 -8.26
C ASP A 30 11.79 -4.62 -7.47
N SER A 31 11.78 -3.29 -7.62
CA SER A 31 12.75 -2.39 -6.98
C SER A 31 12.21 -1.00 -6.64
N TYR A 32 12.55 -0.50 -5.45
CA TYR A 32 12.34 0.85 -4.98
C TYR A 32 13.28 1.88 -5.60
N GLU A 33 14.34 1.46 -6.30
CA GLU A 33 15.11 2.34 -7.16
C GLU A 33 14.22 2.90 -8.28
N THR A 34 13.45 2.02 -8.93
CA THR A 34 12.46 2.41 -9.95
C THR A 34 11.42 3.35 -9.39
N VAL A 35 10.87 3.04 -8.20
CA VAL A 35 9.90 3.92 -7.50
C VAL A 35 10.51 5.30 -7.25
N GLY A 36 11.76 5.36 -6.77
CA GLY A 36 12.48 6.61 -6.56
C GLY A 36 12.71 7.40 -7.84
N ASN A 37 13.01 6.74 -8.95
CA ASN A 37 13.17 7.39 -10.25
C ASN A 37 11.84 7.94 -10.78
N ILE A 38 10.73 7.22 -10.61
CA ILE A 38 9.38 7.70 -10.93
C ILE A 38 9.06 8.96 -10.13
N ILE A 39 9.31 8.96 -8.82
CA ILE A 39 9.04 10.11 -7.95
C ILE A 39 9.90 11.32 -8.38
N LYS A 40 11.18 11.12 -8.68
CA LYS A 40 12.06 12.18 -9.20
C LYS A 40 11.56 12.76 -10.52
N GLU A 41 11.02 11.92 -11.41
CA GLU A 41 10.41 12.37 -12.65
C GLU A 41 9.19 13.25 -12.37
N LYS A 42 8.31 12.84 -11.44
CA LYS A 42 7.16 13.66 -11.05
C LYS A 42 7.58 14.99 -10.42
N ASP A 43 8.61 15.00 -9.59
CA ASP A 43 9.18 16.21 -8.99
C ASP A 43 9.74 17.20 -10.04
N SER A 44 10.18 16.71 -11.19
CA SER A 44 10.66 17.58 -12.28
C SER A 44 9.53 18.28 -13.04
N ARG A 45 8.30 17.75 -12.94
CA ARG A 45 7.10 18.24 -13.66
C ARG A 45 6.15 19.00 -12.75
N TYR A 46 6.07 18.63 -11.48
CA TYR A 46 5.13 19.17 -10.50
C TYR A 46 5.87 19.63 -9.25
N HIS A 47 5.32 20.64 -8.59
CA HIS A 47 5.78 21.01 -7.25
C HIS A 47 5.61 19.81 -6.29
N PRO A 48 6.62 19.45 -5.47
CA PRO A 48 6.57 18.27 -4.61
C PRO A 48 5.34 18.20 -3.70
N GLU A 49 4.89 19.32 -3.14
CA GLU A 49 3.69 19.38 -2.29
C GLU A 49 2.39 18.97 -3.01
N ASN A 50 2.40 18.97 -4.35
CA ASN A 50 1.30 18.55 -5.22
C ASN A 50 1.46 17.12 -5.75
N VAL A 51 2.45 16.36 -5.27
CA VAL A 51 2.62 14.93 -5.53
C VAL A 51 2.25 14.15 -4.27
N LEU A 52 1.27 13.26 -4.40
CA LEU A 52 0.86 12.35 -3.32
C LEU A 52 1.55 11.01 -3.49
N LEU A 53 2.15 10.51 -2.40
CA LEU A 53 2.72 9.17 -2.36
C LEU A 53 1.91 8.26 -1.44
N VAL A 54 1.50 7.11 -1.96
CA VAL A 54 0.68 6.15 -1.23
C VAL A 54 1.29 4.76 -1.37
N PHE A 55 1.54 4.12 -0.24
CA PHE A 55 2.19 2.81 -0.20
C PHE A 55 1.27 1.78 0.47
N ASP A 56 1.15 0.59 -0.11
CA ASP A 56 0.72 -0.55 0.69
C ASP A 56 1.78 -0.93 1.75
N ILE A 57 1.42 -1.79 2.69
CA ILE A 57 2.34 -2.29 3.72
C ILE A 57 2.83 -3.70 3.40
N ASP A 58 1.93 -4.65 3.17
CA ASP A 58 2.24 -6.08 3.13
C ASP A 58 2.90 -6.43 1.80
N ASN A 59 4.09 -7.06 1.84
CA ASN A 59 4.94 -7.31 0.66
C ASN A 59 5.33 -6.07 -0.17
N THR A 60 4.93 -4.88 0.26
CA THR A 60 5.28 -3.60 -0.35
C THR A 60 6.35 -2.88 0.48
N VAL A 61 6.02 -2.43 1.69
CA VAL A 61 7.00 -1.81 2.61
C VAL A 61 7.63 -2.83 3.54
N LEU A 62 6.81 -3.75 4.07
CA LEU A 62 7.21 -4.78 5.01
C LEU A 62 6.82 -6.16 4.48
N THR A 63 7.62 -7.18 4.78
CA THR A 63 7.27 -8.59 4.54
C THR A 63 7.46 -9.42 5.80
N GLY A 64 6.71 -10.53 5.91
CA GLY A 64 6.76 -11.43 7.06
C GLY A 64 8.10 -12.16 7.15
N GLN A 65 8.66 -12.27 8.36
CA GLN A 65 9.87 -13.08 8.59
C GLN A 65 9.58 -14.59 8.68
N LEU A 66 8.32 -14.95 8.94
CA LEU A 66 7.81 -16.32 9.00
C LEU A 66 6.90 -16.59 7.80
N GLU A 67 6.87 -17.84 7.33
CA GLU A 67 5.99 -18.24 6.23
C GLU A 67 4.52 -18.19 6.70
N VAL A 68 4.18 -18.82 7.83
CA VAL A 68 2.82 -18.76 8.41
C VAL A 68 2.46 -17.33 8.83
N GLY A 69 1.29 -16.85 8.39
CA GLY A 69 0.84 -15.48 8.67
C GLY A 69 1.46 -14.39 7.79
N SER A 70 2.37 -14.74 6.88
CA SER A 70 2.82 -13.82 5.82
C SER A 70 1.70 -13.52 4.84
N ASP A 71 1.90 -12.51 3.99
CA ASP A 71 0.97 -12.25 2.90
C ASP A 71 0.90 -13.43 1.91
N ILE A 72 2.02 -14.12 1.61
CA ILE A 72 2.00 -15.33 0.78
C ILE A 72 1.10 -16.42 1.40
N TRP A 73 1.18 -16.61 2.72
CA TRP A 73 0.28 -17.52 3.42
C TRP A 73 -1.19 -17.07 3.33
N TYR A 74 -1.46 -15.79 3.49
CA TYR A 74 -2.81 -15.24 3.33
C TYR A 74 -3.35 -15.41 1.91
N GLN A 75 -2.53 -15.15 0.89
CA GLN A 75 -2.87 -15.38 -0.52
C GLN A 75 -3.18 -16.86 -0.79
N TRP A 76 -2.39 -17.77 -0.22
CA TRP A 76 -2.66 -19.21 -0.29
C TRP A 76 -3.98 -19.58 0.41
N GLN A 77 -4.20 -19.11 1.64
CA GLN A 77 -5.44 -19.32 2.39
C GLN A 77 -6.67 -18.70 1.73
N THR A 78 -6.50 -17.73 0.83
CA THR A 78 -7.59 -17.10 0.07
C THR A 78 -7.69 -17.57 -1.39
N ASN A 79 -6.98 -18.65 -1.75
CA ASN A 79 -6.96 -19.23 -3.09
C ASN A 79 -6.47 -18.27 -4.20
N LYS A 80 -5.65 -17.27 -3.87
CA LYS A 80 -5.08 -16.34 -4.86
C LYS A 80 -3.87 -16.94 -5.59
N LEU A 81 -3.12 -17.83 -4.95
CA LEU A 81 -1.96 -18.48 -5.56
C LEU A 81 -2.35 -19.69 -6.43
N PRO A 82 -1.54 -20.11 -7.42
CA PRO A 82 -1.80 -21.30 -8.23
C PRO A 82 -1.92 -22.59 -7.40
N LEU A 83 -1.00 -22.80 -6.46
CA LEU A 83 -1.10 -23.88 -5.48
C LEU A 83 -2.24 -23.58 -4.50
N LYS A 84 -3.20 -24.50 -4.35
CA LYS A 84 -4.36 -24.33 -3.47
C LYS A 84 -4.19 -25.16 -2.18
N PRO A 85 -4.62 -24.66 -1.02
CA PRO A 85 -4.70 -25.46 0.19
C PRO A 85 -5.75 -26.56 0.03
N SER A 86 -5.49 -27.73 0.60
CA SER A 86 -6.54 -28.74 0.82
C SER A 86 -7.57 -28.24 1.84
N PRO A 87 -8.77 -28.86 1.94
CA PRO A 87 -9.75 -28.52 2.97
C PRO A 87 -9.19 -28.57 4.40
N GLU A 88 -8.30 -29.52 4.69
CA GLU A 88 -7.66 -29.70 6.00
C GLU A 88 -6.59 -28.64 6.28
N GLN A 89 -6.01 -28.06 5.23
CA GLN A 89 -5.03 -26.99 5.33
C GLN A 89 -5.66 -25.60 5.44
N LYS A 90 -6.98 -25.47 5.20
CA LYS A 90 -7.70 -24.22 5.44
C LYS A 90 -7.85 -23.97 6.92
N VAL A 91 -7.57 -22.73 7.33
CA VAL A 91 -7.79 -22.33 8.72
C VAL A 91 -9.23 -21.87 8.94
N SER A 92 -9.77 -22.20 10.10
CA SER A 92 -11.03 -21.63 10.57
C SER A 92 -10.85 -20.15 10.93
N CYS A 93 -11.92 -19.38 10.80
CA CYS A 93 -11.98 -17.99 11.29
C CYS A 93 -10.84 -17.12 10.77
N LEU A 94 -10.49 -17.28 9.48
CA LEU A 94 -9.36 -16.60 8.87
C LEU A 94 -9.43 -15.09 9.12
N TYR A 95 -10.61 -14.49 8.96
CA TYR A 95 -10.82 -13.05 9.05
C TYR A 95 -11.17 -12.58 10.45
N GLU A 96 -11.87 -13.40 11.23
CA GLU A 96 -12.40 -13.07 12.54
C GLU A 96 -11.35 -13.18 13.64
N ASP A 97 -10.32 -14.02 13.44
CA ASP A 97 -9.36 -14.32 14.50
C ASP A 97 -7.96 -14.68 13.98
N SER A 98 -7.85 -15.67 13.09
CA SER A 98 -6.58 -16.33 12.79
C SER A 98 -5.54 -15.38 12.20
N ILE A 99 -5.90 -14.53 11.23
CA ILE A 99 -4.96 -13.58 10.64
C ILE A 99 -4.56 -12.48 11.64
N ALA A 100 -5.50 -11.96 12.43
CA ALA A 100 -5.24 -10.90 13.39
C ALA A 100 -4.30 -11.38 14.51
N LEU A 101 -4.50 -12.61 15.00
CA LEU A 101 -3.56 -13.27 15.91
C LEU A 101 -2.16 -13.34 15.30
N LEU A 102 -2.04 -13.82 14.06
CA LEU A 102 -0.76 -13.98 13.40
C LEU A 102 -0.04 -12.63 13.19
N TYR A 103 -0.75 -11.55 12.89
CA TYR A 103 -0.14 -10.21 12.91
C TYR A 103 0.32 -9.79 14.30
N ASN A 104 -0.45 -10.10 15.34
CA ASN A 104 -0.09 -9.73 16.71
C ASN A 104 1.19 -10.41 17.20
N ILE A 105 1.46 -11.64 16.79
CA ILE A 105 2.67 -12.39 17.23
C ILE A 105 3.78 -12.42 16.17
N GLY A 106 3.43 -12.20 14.90
CA GLY A 106 4.34 -12.22 13.78
C GLY A 106 5.29 -11.04 13.78
N THR A 107 6.44 -11.25 13.15
CA THR A 107 7.46 -10.23 12.96
C THR A 107 7.67 -9.95 11.48
N MET A 108 7.99 -8.70 11.17
CA MET A 108 8.22 -8.25 9.80
C MET A 108 9.59 -7.59 9.65
N THR A 109 10.06 -7.55 8.42
CA THR A 109 11.26 -6.83 7.99
C THR A 109 10.95 -5.98 6.75
N LEU A 110 11.80 -5.01 6.44
CA LEU A 110 11.67 -4.23 5.20
C LEU A 110 11.80 -5.13 3.97
N THR A 111 11.05 -4.83 2.92
CA THR A 111 11.17 -5.53 1.63
C THR A 111 12.50 -5.23 0.94
N GLU A 112 13.07 -4.04 1.18
CA GLU A 112 14.37 -3.63 0.69
C GLU A 112 15.18 -2.89 1.77
N PRO A 113 16.52 -3.04 1.78
CA PRO A 113 17.38 -2.29 2.70
C PRO A 113 17.33 -0.79 2.39
N GLY A 114 17.33 0.05 3.44
CA GLY A 114 17.34 1.51 3.30
C GLY A 114 15.98 2.14 2.97
N LEU A 115 14.92 1.34 2.83
CA LEU A 115 13.58 1.82 2.47
C LEU A 115 13.01 2.78 3.53
N ALA A 116 13.31 2.57 4.81
CA ALA A 116 12.85 3.46 5.88
C ALA A 116 13.42 4.89 5.71
N GLU A 117 14.72 5.01 5.44
CA GLU A 117 15.39 6.28 5.16
C GLU A 117 14.85 6.92 3.88
N GLN A 118 14.57 6.12 2.85
CA GLN A 118 14.01 6.60 1.60
C GLN A 118 12.61 7.18 1.79
N ILE A 119 11.70 6.46 2.48
CA ILE A 119 10.37 6.97 2.84
C ILE A 119 10.49 8.28 3.62
N LYS A 120 11.36 8.32 4.63
CA LYS A 120 11.62 9.54 5.41
C LYS A 120 12.05 10.71 4.53
N SER A 121 12.94 10.49 3.56
CA SER A 121 13.39 11.54 2.64
C SER A 121 12.27 12.07 1.74
N TRP A 122 11.32 11.21 1.35
CA TRP A 122 10.15 11.66 0.59
C TRP A 122 9.19 12.49 1.44
N GLN A 123 9.04 12.15 2.72
CA GLN A 123 8.19 12.87 3.66
C GLN A 123 8.61 14.31 3.92
N GLU A 124 9.86 14.69 3.62
CA GLU A 124 10.34 16.07 3.76
C GLU A 124 9.64 17.05 2.80
N LYS A 125 9.08 16.55 1.70
CA LYS A 125 8.49 17.37 0.63
C LYS A 125 7.12 16.90 0.15
N HIS A 126 6.78 15.63 0.39
CA HIS A 126 5.55 15.00 -0.08
C HIS A 126 4.58 14.72 1.04
N SER A 127 3.27 14.72 0.75
CA SER A 127 2.32 13.98 1.59
C SER A 127 2.50 12.49 1.34
N VAL A 128 2.80 11.72 2.39
CA VAL A 128 3.09 10.29 2.30
C VAL A 128 2.30 9.54 3.36
N PHE A 129 1.58 8.50 2.94
CA PHE A 129 0.84 7.66 3.89
C PHE A 129 0.74 6.21 3.40
N ALA A 130 0.42 5.31 4.32
CA ALA A 130 0.20 3.90 4.03
C ALA A 130 -1.29 3.57 3.87
N LEU A 131 -1.63 2.72 2.89
CA LEU A 131 -2.98 2.23 2.65
C LEU A 131 -2.96 0.70 2.59
N THR A 132 -3.40 0.06 3.67
CA THR A 132 -3.40 -1.41 3.81
C THR A 132 -4.81 -1.99 3.87
N SER A 133 -4.95 -3.22 3.36
CA SER A 133 -6.17 -4.04 3.48
C SER A 133 -6.34 -4.67 4.87
N ARG A 134 -5.40 -4.48 5.79
CA ARG A 134 -5.54 -4.91 7.18
C ARG A 134 -6.75 -4.26 7.86
N ALA A 135 -7.31 -4.94 8.86
CA ALA A 135 -8.47 -4.47 9.61
C ALA A 135 -8.05 -3.59 10.83
N PRO A 136 -8.92 -2.67 11.31
CA PRO A 136 -8.60 -1.75 12.41
C PRO A 136 -8.08 -2.40 13.70
N ASP A 137 -8.54 -3.59 14.04
CA ASP A 137 -8.12 -4.38 15.21
C ASP A 137 -6.64 -4.84 15.13
N THR A 138 -6.03 -4.80 13.95
CA THR A 138 -4.62 -5.11 13.73
C THR A 138 -3.70 -3.88 13.81
N ARG A 139 -4.25 -2.69 14.12
CA ARG A 139 -3.52 -1.42 14.12
C ARG A 139 -2.27 -1.46 14.99
N TYR A 140 -2.37 -1.92 16.24
CA TYR A 140 -1.23 -1.94 17.16
C TYR A 140 -0.09 -2.84 16.67
N ALA A 141 -0.43 -4.01 16.13
CA ALA A 141 0.56 -4.91 15.54
C ALA A 141 1.24 -4.28 14.33
N THR A 142 0.48 -3.59 13.48
CA THR A 142 0.97 -2.90 12.28
C THR A 142 1.91 -1.75 12.65
N GLU A 143 1.48 -0.87 13.56
CA GLU A 143 2.30 0.26 14.04
C GLU A 143 3.57 -0.23 14.77
N ARG A 144 3.49 -1.33 15.53
CA ARG A 144 4.64 -1.96 16.18
C ARG A 144 5.70 -2.37 15.16
N GLU A 145 5.32 -3.10 14.11
CA GLU A 145 6.29 -3.58 13.12
C GLU A 145 6.84 -2.46 12.23
N LEU A 146 6.03 -1.45 11.88
CA LEU A 146 6.53 -0.25 11.20
C LEU A 146 7.60 0.47 12.04
N LYS A 147 7.28 0.71 13.33
CA LYS A 147 8.20 1.36 14.26
C LYS A 147 9.49 0.56 14.46
N LYS A 148 9.39 -0.76 14.61
CA LYS A 148 10.55 -1.67 14.73
C LYS A 148 11.48 -1.56 13.52
N ASN A 149 10.91 -1.36 12.33
CA ASN A 149 11.65 -1.24 11.08
C ASN A 149 11.99 0.22 10.70
N GLY A 150 11.84 1.18 11.62
CA GLY A 150 12.23 2.58 11.40
C GLY A 150 11.28 3.37 10.50
N VAL A 151 10.12 2.83 10.13
CA VAL A 151 9.15 3.50 9.26
C VAL A 151 8.15 4.28 10.12
N ASN A 152 7.97 5.56 9.81
CA ASN A 152 6.99 6.41 10.48
C ASN A 152 6.16 7.24 9.48
N PHE A 153 4.93 6.82 9.20
CA PHE A 153 4.03 7.55 8.31
C PHE A 153 3.41 8.82 8.94
N SER A 154 3.62 9.08 10.23
CA SER A 154 3.06 10.26 10.91
C SER A 154 3.79 11.57 10.58
N VAL A 155 4.89 11.53 9.82
CA VAL A 155 5.72 12.72 9.52
C VAL A 155 5.01 13.68 8.56
N SER A 156 4.44 13.16 7.47
CA SER A 156 3.71 13.96 6.48
C SER A 156 2.39 13.33 6.03
N PRO A 157 1.48 12.99 6.98
CA PRO A 157 0.25 12.31 6.66
C PRO A 157 -0.67 13.17 5.80
N LEU A 158 -1.59 12.53 5.09
CA LEU A 158 -2.68 13.20 4.41
C LEU A 158 -3.68 13.72 5.45
N LYS A 159 -3.74 15.03 5.63
CA LYS A 159 -4.63 15.69 6.61
C LYS A 159 -5.52 16.75 5.96
N LEU A 160 -6.60 17.11 6.66
CA LEU A 160 -7.53 18.15 6.23
C LEU A 160 -6.79 19.46 5.92
N LEU A 161 -7.24 20.14 4.88
CA LEU A 161 -6.70 21.44 4.50
C LEU A 161 -6.84 22.44 5.66
N ASN A 162 -5.74 23.13 6.00
CA ASN A 162 -5.64 24.11 7.08
C ASN A 162 -5.75 23.55 8.52
N GLU A 163 -5.68 22.23 8.72
CA GLU A 163 -5.70 21.63 10.05
C GLU A 163 -4.25 21.32 10.55
N SER A 164 -3.97 21.69 11.79
CA SER A 164 -2.67 21.39 12.44
C SER A 164 -2.62 19.99 13.02
N ASP A 165 -3.76 19.48 13.46
CA ASP A 165 -3.87 18.29 14.29
C ASP A 165 -3.55 17.02 13.49
N ALA A 166 -3.09 16.00 14.22
CA ALA A 166 -2.84 14.69 13.63
C ALA A 166 -4.18 14.07 13.20
N PRO A 167 -4.30 13.55 11.96
CA PRO A 167 -5.56 13.00 11.49
C PRO A 167 -5.91 11.73 12.28
N LEU A 168 -7.16 11.65 12.74
CA LEU A 168 -7.78 10.44 13.24
C LEU A 168 -9.20 10.34 12.69
N TYR A 169 -9.39 9.48 11.69
CA TYR A 169 -10.69 9.27 11.04
C TYR A 169 -11.07 7.81 11.14
N GLU A 170 -12.16 7.52 11.83
CA GLU A 170 -12.75 6.18 11.89
C GLU A 170 -14.17 6.19 11.33
N GLY A 171 -14.61 5.02 10.89
CA GLY A 171 -15.98 4.86 10.41
C GLY A 171 -16.16 3.57 9.65
N ARG A 172 -17.23 3.54 8.85
CA ARG A 172 -17.57 2.40 8.02
C ARG A 172 -18.07 2.89 6.66
N LEU A 173 -17.50 2.34 5.59
CA LEU A 173 -18.06 2.41 4.25
C LEU A 173 -18.74 1.06 3.97
N LYS A 174 -18.24 0.26 3.03
CA LYS A 174 -18.65 -1.15 2.92
C LYS A 174 -18.11 -1.96 4.11
N ARG A 175 -16.91 -1.61 4.58
CA ARG A 175 -16.24 -2.21 5.73
C ARG A 175 -15.74 -1.11 6.66
N SER A 176 -15.40 -1.51 7.88
CA SER A 176 -14.83 -0.59 8.87
C SER A 176 -13.46 -0.10 8.41
N TYR A 177 -13.14 1.16 8.72
CA TYR A 177 -11.83 1.71 8.45
C TYR A 177 -11.36 2.56 9.64
N ILE A 178 -10.05 2.71 9.76
CA ILE A 178 -9.43 3.73 10.60
C ILE A 178 -8.22 4.31 9.88
N TYR A 179 -8.11 5.63 9.90
CA TYR A 179 -6.97 6.38 9.43
C TYR A 179 -6.37 7.14 10.60
N GLY A 180 -5.11 6.87 10.91
CA GLY A 180 -4.38 7.61 11.93
C GLY A 180 -2.88 7.39 11.78
N ASN A 181 -2.08 8.34 12.25
CA ASN A 181 -0.61 8.27 12.13
C ASN A 181 -0.11 8.04 10.69
N GLY A 182 -0.86 8.52 9.69
CA GLY A 182 -0.55 8.28 8.28
C GLY A 182 -0.77 6.83 7.81
N ILE A 183 -1.59 6.04 8.51
CA ILE A 183 -1.88 4.65 8.16
C ILE A 183 -3.39 4.47 8.03
N MET A 184 -3.85 4.08 6.84
CA MET A 184 -5.23 3.70 6.56
C MET A 184 -5.36 2.17 6.62
N LEU A 185 -6.10 1.68 7.61
CA LEU A 185 -6.53 0.27 7.70
C LEU A 185 -7.95 0.18 7.16
N SER A 186 -8.16 -0.56 6.07
CA SER A 186 -9.41 -0.55 5.29
C SER A 186 -10.22 -1.84 5.35
N SER A 187 -9.79 -2.85 6.12
CA SER A 187 -10.45 -4.17 6.21
C SER A 187 -10.68 -4.83 4.84
N GLY A 188 -9.76 -4.68 3.89
CA GLY A 188 -9.85 -5.25 2.55
C GLY A 188 -10.92 -4.61 1.68
N GLN A 189 -11.30 -3.37 1.99
CA GLN A 189 -12.10 -2.55 1.09
C GLN A 189 -11.31 -2.21 -0.18
N ASP A 190 -12.03 -2.00 -1.28
CA ASP A 190 -11.47 -1.50 -2.53
C ASP A 190 -10.62 -0.24 -2.30
N LYS A 191 -9.34 -0.30 -2.70
CA LYS A 191 -8.36 0.75 -2.42
C LYS A 191 -8.63 2.04 -3.19
N GLY A 192 -9.21 1.96 -4.38
CA GLY A 192 -9.66 3.14 -5.13
C GLY A 192 -10.78 3.87 -4.39
N VAL A 193 -11.78 3.12 -3.91
CA VAL A 193 -12.92 3.70 -3.17
C VAL A 193 -12.48 4.38 -1.87
N ILE A 194 -11.61 3.75 -1.08
CA ILE A 194 -11.18 4.33 0.21
C ILE A 194 -10.20 5.51 0.02
N LEU A 195 -9.38 5.50 -1.04
CA LEU A 195 -8.51 6.65 -1.37
C LEU A 195 -9.35 7.85 -1.84
N ASP A 196 -10.31 7.63 -2.75
CA ASP A 196 -11.26 8.64 -3.22
C ASP A 196 -11.99 9.31 -2.04
N PHE A 197 -12.51 8.48 -1.13
CA PHE A 197 -13.14 8.95 0.10
C PHE A 197 -12.20 9.77 0.98
N LEU A 198 -10.95 9.32 1.19
CA LEU A 198 -10.01 10.02 2.05
C LEU A 198 -9.58 11.38 1.45
N LEU A 199 -9.43 11.45 0.13
CA LEU A 199 -9.13 12.69 -0.59
C LEU A 199 -10.28 13.70 -0.43
N ASP A 200 -11.53 13.27 -0.56
CA ASP A 200 -12.70 14.13 -0.34
C ASP A 200 -12.80 14.57 1.11
N LYS A 201 -12.61 13.64 2.05
CA LYS A 201 -12.66 13.93 3.49
C LYS A 201 -11.62 14.95 3.91
N THR A 202 -10.43 14.90 3.32
CA THR A 202 -9.33 15.83 3.62
C THR A 202 -9.37 17.10 2.75
N GLN A 203 -10.25 17.16 1.76
CA GLN A 203 -10.36 18.27 0.79
C GLN A 203 -9.02 18.57 0.09
N ARG A 204 -8.13 17.59 0.02
CA ARG A 204 -6.81 17.72 -0.60
C ARG A 204 -6.90 17.36 -2.07
N LYS A 205 -6.17 18.12 -2.90
CA LYS A 205 -6.02 17.89 -4.34
C LYS A 205 -4.55 17.81 -4.67
N PHE A 206 -4.22 16.97 -5.64
CA PHE A 206 -2.86 16.74 -6.09
C PHE A 206 -2.83 16.76 -7.62
N ASN A 207 -1.70 17.16 -8.18
CA ASN A 207 -1.47 17.10 -9.62
C ASN A 207 -0.95 15.73 -10.05
N SER A 208 -0.34 15.00 -9.11
CA SER A 208 0.17 13.66 -9.37
C SER A 208 -0.03 12.73 -8.17
N ILE A 209 -0.29 11.45 -8.46
CA ILE A 209 -0.38 10.38 -7.47
C ILE A 209 0.57 9.26 -7.89
N VAL A 210 1.48 8.88 -6.99
CA VAL A 210 2.26 7.64 -7.11
C VAL A 210 1.73 6.66 -6.09
N PHE A 211 1.19 5.54 -6.58
CA PHE A 211 0.66 4.46 -5.75
C PHE A 211 1.51 3.21 -5.93
N VAL A 212 1.95 2.59 -4.84
CA VAL A 212 2.80 1.40 -4.86
C VAL A 212 2.13 0.29 -4.07
N ASP A 213 1.96 -0.87 -4.69
CA ASP A 213 1.24 -2.01 -4.12
C ASP A 213 1.68 -3.31 -4.81
N ASP A 214 1.83 -4.39 -4.05
CA ASP A 214 2.18 -5.70 -4.58
C ASP A 214 0.99 -6.43 -5.21
N GLY A 215 -0.24 -6.07 -4.84
CA GLY A 215 -1.44 -6.72 -5.33
C GLY A 215 -1.96 -6.10 -6.63
N ILE A 216 -1.89 -6.85 -7.74
CA ILE A 216 -2.45 -6.42 -9.03
C ILE A 216 -3.95 -6.03 -8.97
N ALA A 217 -4.74 -6.66 -8.09
CA ALA A 217 -6.14 -6.28 -7.88
C ALA A 217 -6.29 -4.85 -7.32
N ASN A 218 -5.37 -4.43 -6.44
CA ASN A 218 -5.34 -3.08 -5.87
C ASN A 218 -4.90 -2.05 -6.91
N ILE A 219 -3.92 -2.41 -7.75
CA ILE A 219 -3.51 -1.59 -8.90
C ILE A 219 -4.70 -1.34 -9.84
N ASN A 220 -5.48 -2.39 -10.15
CA ASN A 220 -6.68 -2.26 -10.97
C ASN A 220 -7.77 -1.41 -10.31
N ALA A 221 -7.95 -1.54 -8.99
CA ALA A 221 -8.89 -0.69 -8.23
C ALA A 221 -8.51 0.80 -8.33
N MET A 222 -7.22 1.13 -8.19
CA MET A 222 -6.74 2.50 -8.38
C MET A 222 -6.91 2.99 -9.81
N LYS A 223 -6.61 2.15 -10.80
CA LYS A 223 -6.81 2.49 -12.21
C LYS A 223 -8.27 2.84 -12.50
N ASN A 224 -9.21 2.07 -11.95
CA ASN A 224 -10.64 2.34 -12.10
C ASN A 224 -11.08 3.66 -11.46
N MET A 225 -10.57 3.98 -10.26
CA MET A 225 -10.81 5.27 -9.61
C MET A 225 -10.29 6.44 -10.47
N LEU A 226 -9.05 6.34 -10.95
CA LEU A 226 -8.36 7.39 -11.69
C LEU A 226 -8.92 7.61 -13.11
N ALA A 227 -9.64 6.64 -13.66
CA ALA A 227 -10.32 6.77 -14.95
C ALA A 227 -11.56 7.69 -14.91
N SER A 228 -12.01 8.10 -13.72
CA SER A 228 -13.18 8.99 -13.59
C SER A 228 -12.87 10.44 -13.95
N ASP A 229 -13.89 11.20 -14.36
CA ASP A 229 -13.78 12.62 -14.71
C ASP A 229 -13.17 13.48 -13.60
N LYS A 230 -13.33 13.06 -12.34
CA LYS A 230 -12.76 13.73 -11.16
C LYS A 230 -11.23 13.77 -11.21
N TYR A 231 -10.59 12.76 -11.79
CA TYR A 231 -9.15 12.56 -11.81
C TYR A 231 -8.51 12.73 -13.20
N LYS A 232 -9.28 13.15 -14.21
CA LYS A 232 -8.81 13.30 -15.60
C LYS A 232 -7.61 14.23 -15.81
N ASN A 233 -7.28 15.06 -14.82
CA ASN A 233 -6.15 16.00 -14.83
C ASN A 233 -5.06 15.63 -13.79
N VAL A 234 -5.08 14.41 -13.25
CA VAL A 234 -4.11 13.92 -12.27
C VAL A 234 -3.18 12.92 -12.94
N ASP A 235 -1.91 13.31 -13.13
CA ASP A 235 -0.88 12.45 -13.73
C ASP A 235 -0.43 11.40 -12.72
N SER A 236 -0.81 10.15 -12.95
CA SER A 236 -0.70 9.09 -11.95
C SER A 236 0.16 7.93 -12.43
N VAL A 237 1.00 7.41 -11.54
CA VAL A 237 1.77 6.18 -11.78
C VAL A 237 1.40 5.15 -10.73
N LEU A 238 0.94 4.00 -11.20
CA LEU A 238 0.60 2.84 -10.38
C LEU A 238 1.71 1.81 -10.52
N VAL A 239 2.47 1.59 -9.45
CA VAL A 239 3.58 0.64 -9.42
C VAL A 239 3.10 -0.68 -8.83
N HIS A 240 2.98 -1.71 -9.66
CA HIS A 240 2.83 -3.10 -9.24
C HIS A 240 4.18 -3.60 -8.73
N TYR A 241 4.35 -3.65 -7.41
CA TYR A 241 5.63 -3.92 -6.77
C TYR A 241 5.80 -5.42 -6.48
N THR A 242 6.67 -6.10 -7.23
CA THR A 242 6.71 -7.57 -7.26
C THR A 242 7.91 -8.18 -6.54
N LYS A 243 8.65 -7.42 -5.72
CA LYS A 243 9.93 -7.82 -5.10
C LYS A 243 9.88 -9.18 -4.41
N VAL A 244 8.95 -9.34 -3.46
CA VAL A 244 8.90 -10.53 -2.60
C VAL A 244 8.62 -11.79 -3.42
N GLU A 245 7.61 -11.74 -4.29
CA GLU A 245 7.26 -12.87 -5.16
C GLU A 245 8.37 -13.17 -6.18
N SER A 246 8.97 -12.13 -6.77
CA SER A 246 10.08 -12.26 -7.72
C SER A 246 11.30 -12.92 -7.07
N ASP A 247 11.65 -12.53 -5.85
CA ASP A 247 12.77 -13.13 -5.11
C ASP A 247 12.49 -14.61 -4.76
N LEU A 248 11.26 -14.95 -4.38
CA LEU A 248 10.85 -16.34 -4.17
C LEU A 248 10.97 -17.14 -5.48
N ILE A 249 10.43 -16.63 -6.59
CA ILE A 249 10.54 -17.31 -7.89
C ILE A 249 12.01 -17.49 -8.29
N LYS A 250 12.87 -16.48 -8.12
CA LYS A 250 14.31 -16.58 -8.41
C LYS A 250 15.00 -17.64 -7.52
N LYS A 251 14.62 -17.73 -6.25
CA LYS A 251 15.23 -18.63 -5.26
C LYS A 251 14.79 -20.09 -5.41
N GLN A 252 13.52 -20.34 -5.73
CA GLN A 252 12.90 -21.67 -5.62
C GLN A 252 11.96 -22.02 -6.80
N GLY A 253 11.88 -21.18 -7.84
CA GLY A 253 11.12 -21.46 -9.06
C GLY A 253 9.60 -21.23 -8.97
N ALA A 254 9.07 -20.91 -7.79
CA ALA A 254 7.66 -20.62 -7.57
C ALA A 254 7.46 -19.66 -6.39
N VAL A 255 6.33 -18.94 -6.38
CA VAL A 255 5.92 -18.11 -5.23
C VAL A 255 5.72 -18.96 -3.97
N LEU A 256 5.14 -20.17 -4.14
CA LEU A 256 4.92 -21.11 -3.05
C LEU A 256 5.15 -22.55 -3.52
N THR A 257 5.96 -23.31 -2.79
CA THR A 257 6.19 -24.74 -3.02
C THR A 257 5.26 -25.61 -2.17
N ALA A 258 5.09 -26.89 -2.55
CA ALA A 258 4.27 -27.83 -1.79
C ALA A 258 4.86 -28.09 -0.39
N GLU A 259 6.19 -28.14 -0.28
CA GLU A 259 6.90 -28.30 0.98
C GLU A 259 6.65 -27.11 1.91
N GLN A 260 6.65 -25.89 1.38
CA GLN A 260 6.29 -24.68 2.14
C GLN A 260 4.84 -24.70 2.61
N ALA A 261 3.91 -25.03 1.71
CA ALA A 261 2.49 -25.15 2.05
C ALA A 261 2.27 -26.14 3.20
N GLN A 262 2.95 -27.30 3.15
CA GLN A 262 2.88 -28.29 4.21
C GLN A 262 3.51 -27.81 5.52
N ARG A 263 4.65 -27.12 5.47
CA ARG A 263 5.27 -26.53 6.67
C ARG A 263 4.36 -25.51 7.33
N MET A 264 3.83 -24.54 6.57
CA MET A 264 2.91 -23.53 7.10
C MET A 264 1.66 -24.17 7.72
N SER A 265 1.12 -25.23 7.11
CA SER A 265 0.00 -25.99 7.69
C SER A 265 0.40 -26.62 9.02
N ASN A 266 1.55 -27.29 9.10
CA ASN A 266 2.02 -27.93 10.31
C ASN A 266 2.30 -26.92 11.44
N GLU A 267 2.89 -25.77 11.09
CA GLU A 267 3.14 -24.66 12.01
C GLU A 267 1.84 -24.10 12.57
N TRP A 268 0.84 -23.88 11.71
CA TRP A 268 -0.50 -23.47 12.16
C TRP A 268 -1.15 -24.52 13.07
N THR A 269 -1.11 -25.80 12.72
CA THR A 269 -1.64 -26.88 13.56
C THR A 269 -0.95 -26.92 14.93
N LYS A 270 0.37 -26.75 14.96
CA LYS A 270 1.13 -26.71 16.21
C LYS A 270 0.76 -25.50 17.06
N LEU A 271 0.68 -24.32 16.47
CA LEU A 271 0.29 -23.09 17.15
C LEU A 271 -1.14 -23.18 17.70
N SER A 272 -2.10 -23.56 16.86
CA SER A 272 -3.50 -23.68 17.24
C SER A 272 -3.73 -24.73 18.33
N SER A 273 -3.07 -25.89 18.25
CA SER A 273 -3.14 -26.92 19.30
C SER A 273 -2.57 -26.40 20.63
N THR A 274 -1.46 -25.67 20.58
CA THR A 274 -0.84 -25.07 21.77
C THR A 274 -1.78 -24.05 22.40
N LEU A 275 -2.35 -23.15 21.59
CA LEU A 275 -3.30 -22.16 22.05
C LEU A 275 -4.57 -22.80 22.62
N GLN A 276 -5.10 -23.85 22.00
CA GLN A 276 -6.27 -24.57 22.52
C GLN A 276 -5.96 -25.27 23.86
N SER A 277 -4.74 -25.77 24.05
CA SER A 277 -4.35 -26.40 25.31
C SER A 277 -4.21 -25.41 26.48
N ILE A 278 -3.79 -24.17 26.20
CA ILE A 278 -3.56 -23.13 27.21
C ILE A 278 -4.79 -22.24 27.40
N PHE A 279 -5.52 -21.96 26.32
CA PHE A 279 -6.68 -21.07 26.25
C PHE A 279 -7.86 -21.80 25.58
N PRO A 280 -8.42 -22.85 26.21
CA PRO A 280 -9.45 -23.69 25.60
C PRO A 280 -10.71 -22.93 25.17
N ASP A 281 -11.07 -21.87 25.87
CA ASP A 281 -12.25 -21.06 25.57
C ASP A 281 -12.07 -20.13 24.35
N ARG A 282 -10.82 -19.92 23.90
CA ARG A 282 -10.54 -19.12 22.68
C ARG A 282 -11.20 -19.74 21.44
N VAL A 283 -11.35 -21.06 21.39
CA VAL A 283 -11.99 -21.73 20.25
C VAL A 283 -13.48 -21.39 20.16
N GLN A 284 -14.12 -20.95 21.25
CA GLN A 284 -15.53 -20.55 21.25
C GLN A 284 -15.76 -19.16 20.63
N SER A 285 -14.73 -18.31 20.50
CA SER A 285 -14.88 -17.00 19.85
C SER A 285 -15.01 -17.10 18.33
N CYS A 286 -14.74 -18.28 17.76
CA CYS A 286 -14.90 -18.61 16.35
C CYS A 286 -16.37 -18.84 15.91
N SER A 287 -17.31 -18.88 16.86
CA SER A 287 -18.74 -18.98 16.58
C SER A 287 -19.43 -17.61 16.63
N SER A 288 -19.41 -16.90 15.51
CA SER A 288 -20.37 -15.83 15.24
C SER A 288 -20.74 -15.84 13.76
N ASP A 289 -21.57 -16.79 13.33
CA ASP A 289 -22.99 -16.47 13.09
C ASP A 289 -23.60 -15.50 14.12
N LYS A 290 -23.20 -14.23 14.07
CA LYS A 290 -23.99 -13.13 14.61
C LYS A 290 -23.89 -11.91 13.69
N LYS A 291 -24.75 -11.95 12.66
CA LYS A 291 -25.42 -10.87 11.92
C LYS A 291 -24.57 -9.72 11.37
#